data_AF-A0A7J8V9P5-F1
#
_entry.id   AF-A0A7J8V9P5-F1
#
_cell.length_a   1.000
_cell.length_b   1.000
_cell.length_c   1.000
_cell.angle_alpha   90.00
_cell.angle_beta   90.00
_cell.angle_gamma   90.00
#
_symmetry.space_group_name_H-M   'P 1'
#
loop_
_entity.id
_entity.type
_entity.pdbx_description
1 polymer ?
#
loop_
_entity_poly.entity_id
_entity_poly.type
_entity_poly.pdbx_seq_one_letter_code
_entity_poly.pdbx_strand_id
1 'polypeptide(L)'
;MKLRATNAKATLNVYNEIINKPGSPQALKALNCCVEAYRYAILSFEMVSSELVEKPQTANYDVAVIGPEIANCEKKLINAKVQAP
;
A
#
# COMPACT_ATOMS: atom_id res chain seq x y z
N MET A 1 -4.34 -3.53 14.36
CA MET A 1 -3.74 -2.76 13.26
C MET A 1 -2.26 -3.05 13.02
N LYS A 2 -1.43 -3.27 14.06
CA LYS A 2 -0.03 -3.77 13.93
C LYS A 2 0.20 -4.86 12.87
N LEU A 3 -0.60 -5.94 12.87
CA LEU A 3 -0.46 -7.01 11.85
C LEU A 3 -0.66 -6.49 10.41
N ARG A 4 -1.61 -5.56 10.20
CA ARG A 4 -1.84 -4.96 8.88
C ARG A 4 -0.66 -4.08 8.46
N ALA A 5 -0.07 -3.33 9.38
CA ALA A 5 1.15 -2.56 9.11
C ALA A 5 2.33 -3.49 8.74
N THR A 6 2.51 -4.61 9.45
CA THR A 6 3.53 -5.61 9.13
C THR A 6 3.34 -6.20 7.74
N ASN A 7 2.11 -6.61 7.40
CA ASN A 7 1.81 -7.16 6.07
C ASN A 7 2.03 -6.12 4.97
N ALA A 8 1.59 -4.87 5.19
CA ALA A 8 1.80 -3.78 4.24
C ALA A 8 3.29 -3.48 4.02
N LYS A 9 4.13 -3.53 5.08
CA LYS A 9 5.59 -3.43 4.98
C LYS A 9 6.19 -4.57 4.15
N ALA A 10 5.75 -5.80 4.37
CA ALA A 10 6.22 -6.96 3.61
C ALA A 10 5.91 -6.78 2.11
N THR A 11 4.68 -6.40 1.76
CA THR A 11 4.30 -6.16 0.37
C THR A 11 5.05 -4.98 -0.25
N LEU A 12 5.27 -3.89 0.50
CA LEU A 12 6.06 -2.74 0.05
C LEU A 12 7.51 -3.16 -0.30
N ASN A 13 8.11 -4.04 0.50
CA ASN A 13 9.45 -4.56 0.21
C ASN A 13 9.48 -5.33 -1.11
N VAL A 14 8.48 -6.18 -1.37
CA VAL A 14 8.37 -6.90 -2.66
C VAL A 14 8.25 -5.92 -3.83
N TYR A 15 7.44 -4.87 -3.72
CA TYR A 15 7.35 -3.85 -4.77
C TYR A 15 8.68 -3.12 -5.00
N ASN A 16 9.41 -2.77 -3.94
CA ASN A 16 10.74 -2.17 -4.05
C ASN A 16 11.78 -3.13 -4.67
N GLU A 17 11.64 -4.44 -4.49
CA GLU A 17 12.49 -5.40 -5.20
C GLU A 17 12.16 -5.49 -6.68
N ILE A 18 10.86 -5.48 -7.03
CA ILE A 18 10.41 -5.53 -8.44
C ILE A 18 10.80 -4.25 -9.18
N ILE A 19 10.69 -3.07 -8.54
CA ILE A 19 10.98 -1.78 -9.17
C ILE A 19 12.44 -1.63 -9.63
N ASN A 20 13.36 -2.33 -8.96
CA ASN A 20 14.78 -2.34 -9.29
C ASN A 20 15.11 -3.25 -10.48
N LYS A 21 14.15 -4.08 -10.94
CA LYS A 21 14.33 -4.94 -12.12
C LYS A 21 14.01 -4.15 -13.39
N PRO A 22 14.68 -4.45 -14.53
CA PRO A 22 14.32 -3.88 -15.81
C PRO A 22 12.85 -4.16 -16.16
N GLY A 23 12.11 -3.12 -16.53
CA GLY A 23 10.68 -3.22 -16.84
C GLY A 23 10.24 -2.11 -17.79
N SER A 24 9.01 -2.20 -18.28
CA SER A 24 8.44 -1.14 -19.13
C SER A 24 8.19 0.14 -18.31
N PRO A 25 8.23 1.34 -18.92
CA PRO A 25 7.86 2.58 -18.24
C PRO A 25 6.45 2.53 -17.64
N GLN A 26 5.52 1.81 -18.28
CA GLN A 26 4.16 1.60 -17.78
C GLN A 26 4.15 0.71 -16.53
N ALA A 27 4.93 -0.37 -16.50
CA ALA A 27 5.11 -1.21 -15.32
C ALA A 27 5.72 -0.41 -14.16
N LEU A 28 6.76 0.39 -14.44
CA LEU A 28 7.39 1.26 -13.45
C LEU A 28 6.40 2.27 -12.86
N LYS A 29 5.54 2.87 -13.69
CA LYS A 29 4.49 3.79 -13.23
C LYS A 29 3.46 3.09 -12.33
N ALA A 30 3.06 1.86 -12.68
CA ALA A 30 2.14 1.07 -11.87
C ALA A 30 2.77 0.70 -10.52
N LEU A 31 4.02 0.22 -10.52
CA LEU A 31 4.77 -0.13 -9.31
C LEU A 31 4.96 1.06 -8.37
N ASN A 32 5.32 2.23 -8.89
CA ASN A 32 5.43 3.45 -8.08
C ASN A 32 4.08 3.84 -7.44
N CYS A 33 2.96 3.66 -8.15
CA CYS A 33 1.64 3.88 -7.58
C CYS A 33 1.37 2.95 -6.39
N CYS A 34 1.81 1.69 -6.47
CA CYS A 34 1.67 0.74 -5.36
C CYS A 34 2.58 1.08 -4.20
N VAL A 35 3.84 1.47 -4.45
CA VAL A 35 4.79 1.90 -3.43
C VAL A 35 4.21 3.04 -2.59
N GLU A 36 3.65 4.06 -3.23
CA GLU A 36 3.05 5.20 -2.51
C GLU A 36 1.78 4.79 -1.74
N ALA A 37 0.89 3.99 -2.35
CA ALA A 37 -0.31 3.50 -1.67
C ALA A 37 0.03 2.66 -0.41
N TYR A 38 1.05 1.80 -0.50
CA TYR A 38 1.48 0.98 0.63
C TYR A 38 2.24 1.79 1.69
N ARG A 39 3.02 2.82 1.32
CA ARG A 39 3.59 3.78 2.28
C ARG A 39 2.51 4.48 3.08
N TYR A 40 1.48 4.98 2.38
CA TYR A 40 0.32 5.60 3.02
C TYR A 40 -0.39 4.62 3.95
N ALA A 41 -0.67 3.39 3.49
CA ALA A 41 -1.31 2.36 4.29
C ALA A 41 -0.54 2.02 5.58
N ILE A 42 0.79 1.94 5.51
CA ILE A 42 1.64 1.67 6.69
C ILE A 42 1.49 2.79 7.71
N LEU A 43 1.64 4.05 7.28
CA LEU A 43 1.50 5.22 8.15
C LEU A 43 0.13 5.25 8.81
N SER A 44 -0.93 5.04 8.04
CA SER A 44 -2.30 4.97 8.55
C SER A 44 -2.48 3.81 9.53
N PHE A 45 -2.00 2.60 9.24
CA PHE A 45 -2.15 1.48 10.19
C PHE A 45 -1.34 1.67 11.48
N GLU A 46 -0.19 2.33 11.42
CA GLU A 46 0.60 2.70 12.60
C GLU A 46 -0.11 3.79 13.42
N MET A 47 -0.62 4.83 12.76
CA MET A 47 -1.39 5.91 13.40
C MET A 47 -2.66 5.36 14.06
N VAL A 48 -3.46 4.59 13.34
CA VAL A 48 -4.67 3.93 13.87
C VAL A 48 -4.33 2.99 15.03
N SER A 49 -3.15 2.34 15.03
CA SER A 49 -2.75 1.53 16.20
C SER A 49 -2.59 2.36 17.48
N SER A 50 -2.15 3.62 17.36
CA SER A 50 -2.07 4.57 18.47
C SER A 50 -3.43 5.20 18.77
N GLU A 51 -4.19 5.60 17.75
CA GLU A 51 -5.50 6.23 17.91
C GLU A 51 -6.56 5.28 18.43
N LEU A 52 -6.50 3.97 18.16
CA LEU A 52 -7.42 3.01 18.77
C LEU A 52 -7.34 2.98 20.31
N VAL A 53 -6.21 3.41 20.88
CA VAL A 53 -6.01 3.54 22.32
C VAL A 53 -6.54 4.88 22.84
N GLU A 54 -6.34 5.97 22.08
CA GLU A 54 -6.63 7.34 22.55
C GLU A 54 -7.97 7.91 22.05
N LYS A 55 -8.33 7.67 20.78
CA LYS A 55 -9.47 8.25 20.04
C LYS A 55 -10.05 7.25 19.00
N PRO A 56 -10.79 6.23 19.44
CA PRO A 56 -11.27 5.14 18.57
C PRO A 56 -12.24 5.57 17.45
N GLN A 57 -12.76 6.80 17.46
CA GLN A 57 -13.66 7.30 16.42
C GLN A 57 -12.95 7.74 15.13
N THR A 58 -11.72 8.25 15.22
CA THR A 58 -10.92 8.71 14.05
C THR A 58 -10.25 7.55 13.33
N ALA A 59 -9.93 6.49 14.07
CA ALA A 59 -9.36 5.24 13.60
C ALA A 59 -10.10 4.61 12.39
N ASN A 60 -11.41 4.82 12.26
CA ASN A 60 -12.21 4.24 11.17
C ASN A 60 -12.05 4.99 9.83
N TYR A 61 -11.75 6.29 9.86
CA TYR A 61 -11.62 7.11 8.65
C TYR A 61 -10.37 6.72 7.86
N ASP A 62 -9.23 6.59 8.54
CA ASP A 62 -7.95 6.21 7.93
C ASP A 62 -8.04 4.84 7.23
N VAL A 63 -8.73 3.88 7.84
CA VAL A 63 -8.92 2.55 7.23
C VAL A 63 -9.80 2.61 5.97
N ALA A 64 -10.80 3.51 5.93
CA ALA A 64 -11.69 3.65 4.79
C ALA A 64 -10.99 4.27 3.56
N VAL A 65 -9.97 5.11 3.76
CA VAL A 65 -9.21 5.74 2.67
C VAL A 65 -8.19 4.78 2.05
N ILE A 66 -7.65 3.84 2.82
CA ILE A 66 -6.63 2.88 2.33
C ILE A 66 -7.20 1.94 1.26
N GLY A 67 -8.42 1.43 1.45
CA GLY A 67 -9.02 0.44 0.54
C GLY A 67 -9.04 0.89 -0.93
N PRO A 68 -9.60 2.07 -1.25
CA PRO A 68 -9.59 2.63 -2.60
C PRO A 68 -8.18 2.84 -3.19
N GLU A 69 -7.22 3.30 -2.39
CA GLU A 69 -5.83 3.52 -2.86
C GLU A 69 -5.15 2.21 -3.28
N ILE A 70 -5.34 1.15 -2.49
CA ILE A 70 -4.83 -0.19 -2.81
C ILE A 70 -5.52 -0.75 -4.05
N ALA A 71 -6.84 -0.66 -4.14
CA ALA A 71 -7.58 -1.15 -5.31
C ALA A 71 -7.16 -0.42 -6.61
N ASN A 72 -6.89 0.87 -6.53
CA ASN A 72 -6.41 1.66 -7.66
C ASN A 72 -5.02 1.20 -8.14
N CYS A 73 -4.10 0.91 -7.21
CA CYS A 73 -2.77 0.48 -7.58
C CYS A 73 -2.77 -0.95 -8.16
N GLU A 74 -3.56 -1.88 -7.61
CA GLU A 74 -3.77 -3.23 -8.15
C GLU A 74 -4.33 -3.20 -9.57
N LYS A 75 -5.33 -2.35 -9.83
CA LYS A 75 -5.87 -2.16 -11.19
C LYS A 75 -4.80 -1.70 -12.17
N LYS A 76 -3.88 -0.82 -11.76
CA LYS A 76 -2.78 -0.35 -12.61
C LYS A 76 -1.76 -1.45 -12.89
N LEU A 77 -1.47 -2.31 -11.93
CA LEU A 77 -0.58 -3.47 -12.11
C LEU A 77 -1.16 -4.44 -13.15
N ILE A 78 -2.46 -4.76 -13.04
CA ILE A 78 -3.17 -5.62 -13.99
C ILE A 78 -3.11 -5.02 -15.40
N ASN A 79 -3.42 -3.73 -15.54
CA ASN A 79 -3.37 -3.04 -16.83
C ASN A 79 -1.95 -2.98 -17.43
N ALA A 80 -0.94 -2.93 -16.57
CA ALA A 80 0.47 -2.94 -16.97
C ALA A 80 1.02 -4.36 -17.20
N LYS A 81 0.21 -5.41 -17.00
CA LYS A 81 0.61 -6.82 -17.08
C LYS A 81 1.80 -7.15 -16.17
N VAL A 82 1.89 -6.46 -15.03
CA VAL A 82 2.93 -6.73 -14.02
C VAL A 82 2.49 -7.95 -13.23
N GLN A 83 3.39 -8.93 -13.14
CA GLN A 83 3.21 -10.05 -12.22
C GLN A 83 3.54 -9.54 -10.81
N ALA A 84 2.51 -9.12 -10.10
CA ALA A 84 2.59 -8.76 -8.69
C ALA A 84 2.43 -10.01 -7.80
N PRO A 85 2.98 -10.00 -6.58
CA PRO A 85 2.80 -11.09 -5.60
C PRO A 85 1.34 -11.29 -5.20
#